data_AF-A0A951HQH7-F1
#
_entry.id   AF-A0A951HQH7-F1
#
_cell.length_a   1.000
_cell.length_b   1.000
_cell.length_c   1.000
_cell.angle_alpha   90.00
_cell.angle_beta   90.00
_cell.angle_gamma   90.00
#
_symmetry.space_group_name_H-M   'P 1'
#
loop_
_entity.id
_entity.type
_entity.pdbx_description
1 polymer ?
#
loop_
_entity_poly.entity_id
_entity_poly.type
_entity_poly.pdbx_seq_one_letter_code
_entity_poly.pdbx_strand_id
1 'polypeptide(L)'
;MKYSTMQHRRAGHPDFASKWDVALVDAHARFHARPLDSGRGPEPVLSDGDRRRRRARDERAKDARRRGGSALRTQGGEPLVVRTKSGRLQVRPAHRGKLTKAAEQLFLQALAATANVRLSAAAAGASAAAFYRRAKRDPAFAREKRRALEMGYTRLECAAWAAAAPDAHADDAWFDAEPAPIPPMTATEAMHLLALHRGSVRGGREAGHRPRRRGESEEAYLARLRAVSAAELTRAREEEAVRAAIEKDAHAPPPELPPLPALDRVTGWSKASGGPPHHPGVPLFGGWRIEDMRRSRRK
;
A
#
# COMPACT_ATOMS: atom_id res chain seq x y z
N MET A 1 33.21 -25.99 27.05
CA MET A 1 32.48 -25.28 28.14
C MET A 1 31.00 -25.55 27.96
N LYS A 2 30.39 -26.37 28.82
CA LYS A 2 28.92 -26.58 28.81
C LYS A 2 28.29 -25.34 29.46
N TYR A 3 27.48 -24.59 28.71
CA TYR A 3 26.78 -23.43 29.25
C TYR A 3 25.75 -23.92 30.28
N SER A 4 26.07 -23.74 31.55
CA SER A 4 25.17 -24.02 32.66
C SER A 4 24.07 -22.95 32.66
N THR A 5 22.82 -23.36 32.53
CA THR A 5 21.67 -22.45 32.59
C THR A 5 21.60 -21.80 33.96
N MET A 6 21.15 -20.54 34.05
CA MET A 6 21.13 -19.77 35.31
C MET A 6 20.43 -20.51 36.48
N GLN A 7 19.50 -21.41 36.16
CA GLN A 7 18.82 -22.30 37.10
C GLN A 7 19.78 -23.25 37.85
N HIS A 8 20.78 -23.82 37.18
CA HIS A 8 21.77 -24.67 37.83
C HIS A 8 22.66 -23.88 38.79
N ARG A 9 23.01 -22.64 38.42
CA ARG A 9 23.82 -21.75 39.27
C ARG A 9 23.08 -21.32 40.54
N ARG A 10 21.74 -21.21 40.48
CA ARG A 10 20.88 -20.98 41.66
C ARG A 10 20.86 -22.14 42.63
N ALA A 11 20.82 -23.37 42.12
CA ALA A 11 20.80 -24.55 42.97
C ALA A 11 22.13 -24.75 43.74
N GLY A 12 23.27 -24.39 43.15
CA GLY A 12 24.59 -24.63 43.74
C GLY A 12 25.19 -23.49 44.55
N HIS A 13 24.64 -22.27 44.49
CA HIS A 13 25.23 -21.09 45.15
C HIS A 13 24.18 -20.30 45.93
N PRO A 14 24.11 -20.44 47.26
CA PRO A 14 23.07 -19.82 48.09
C PRO A 14 23.10 -18.28 48.03
N ASP A 15 24.28 -17.66 47.98
CA ASP A 15 24.40 -16.20 47.86
C ASP A 15 23.85 -15.65 46.53
N PHE A 16 24.06 -16.41 45.45
CA PHE A 16 23.52 -16.07 44.14
C PHE A 16 22.00 -16.26 44.10
N ALA A 17 21.49 -17.32 44.73
CA ALA A 17 20.06 -17.55 44.86
C ALA A 17 19.36 -16.41 45.62
N SER A 18 19.91 -15.99 46.76
CA SER A 18 19.37 -14.87 47.55
C SER A 18 19.37 -13.56 46.77
N LYS A 19 20.47 -13.21 46.08
CA LYS A 19 20.52 -12.00 45.24
C LYS A 19 19.54 -12.06 44.07
N TRP A 20 19.37 -13.25 43.49
CA TRP A 20 18.43 -13.45 42.39
C TRP A 20 16.98 -13.36 42.86
N ASP A 21 16.64 -13.91 44.02
CA ASP A 21 15.29 -13.83 44.59
C ASP A 21 14.92 -12.41 45.00
N VAL A 22 15.86 -11.66 45.60
CA VAL A 22 15.67 -10.21 45.86
C VAL A 22 15.45 -9.43 44.56
N ALA A 23 16.22 -9.72 43.51
CA ALA A 23 16.05 -9.08 42.21
C ALA A 23 14.70 -9.42 41.55
N LEU A 24 14.20 -10.65 41.72
CA LEU A 24 12.87 -11.05 41.25
C LEU A 24 11.76 -10.35 42.02
N VAL A 25 11.88 -10.24 43.34
CA VAL A 25 10.91 -9.51 44.18
C VAL A 25 10.89 -8.03 43.84
N ASP A 26 12.05 -7.37 43.67
CA ASP A 26 12.15 -5.97 43.27
C ASP A 26 11.62 -5.74 41.85
N ALA A 27 11.91 -6.65 40.90
CA ALA A 27 11.35 -6.59 39.55
C ALA A 27 9.83 -6.74 39.55
N HIS A 28 9.29 -7.66 40.37
CA HIS A 28 7.86 -7.87 40.51
C HIS A 28 7.18 -6.68 41.20
N ALA A 29 7.80 -6.12 42.25
CA ALA A 29 7.34 -4.91 42.91
C ALA A 29 7.33 -3.71 41.94
N ARG A 30 8.36 -3.52 41.11
CA ARG A 30 8.39 -2.47 40.07
C ARG A 30 7.34 -2.67 38.97
N PHE A 31 7.02 -3.92 38.65
CA PHE A 31 5.99 -4.23 37.67
C PHE A 31 4.59 -3.87 38.19
N HIS A 32 4.32 -4.12 39.48
CA HIS A 32 3.03 -3.84 40.12
C HIS A 32 2.91 -2.44 40.74
N ALA A 33 4.03 -1.80 41.09
CA ALA A 33 4.09 -0.40 41.55
C ALA A 33 4.07 0.60 40.40
N ARG A 34 4.11 0.12 39.15
CA ARG A 34 3.79 0.94 37.99
C ARG A 34 2.28 1.22 38.06
N PRO A 35 1.83 2.48 38.22
CA PRO A 35 0.43 2.78 38.01
C PRO A 35 0.08 2.26 36.61
N LEU A 36 -1.12 1.72 36.43
CA LEU A 36 -1.71 1.48 35.12
C LEU A 36 -1.94 2.84 34.41
N ASP A 37 -0.85 3.56 34.14
CA ASP A 37 -0.79 4.66 33.20
C ASP A 37 -0.63 4.03 31.82
N SER A 38 -1.74 3.47 31.35
CA SER A 38 -1.97 3.32 29.92
C SER A 38 -1.69 4.67 29.29
N GLY A 39 -0.72 4.76 28.36
CA GLY A 39 -0.31 5.97 27.64
C GLY A 39 -1.42 6.63 26.82
N ARG A 40 -2.50 6.99 27.48
CA ARG A 40 -3.55 7.91 27.11
C ARG A 40 -3.17 9.14 27.91
N GLY A 41 -2.44 10.07 27.29
CA GLY A 41 -2.35 11.44 27.82
C GLY A 41 -3.76 11.92 28.19
N PRO A 42 -3.91 12.89 29.11
CA PRO A 42 -5.24 13.35 29.55
C PRO A 42 -6.10 13.46 28.31
N GLU A 43 -7.18 12.66 28.23
CA GLU A 43 -8.08 12.78 27.09
C GLU A 43 -8.36 14.27 26.98
N PRO A 44 -8.23 14.88 25.78
CA PRO A 44 -8.75 16.22 25.62
C PRO A 44 -10.15 16.15 26.22
N VAL A 45 -10.46 17.04 27.17
CA VAL A 45 -11.76 17.06 27.81
C VAL A 45 -12.74 17.42 26.70
N LEU A 46 -13.15 16.39 25.96
CA LEU A 46 -14.07 16.48 24.87
C LEU A 46 -15.33 16.97 25.53
N SER A 47 -15.83 18.12 25.07
CA SER A 47 -17.12 18.61 25.50
C SER A 47 -18.14 17.49 25.32
N ASP A 48 -19.23 17.51 26.07
CA ASP A 48 -20.28 16.50 25.90
C ASP A 48 -20.78 16.46 24.42
N GLY A 49 -20.69 17.60 23.73
CA GLY A 49 -20.90 17.72 22.29
C GLY A 49 -19.92 16.90 21.44
N ASP A 50 -18.63 16.93 21.74
CA ASP A 50 -17.62 16.18 20.98
C ASP A 50 -17.70 14.67 21.24
N ARG A 51 -18.02 14.26 22.47
CA ARG A 51 -18.29 12.85 22.80
C ARG A 51 -19.53 12.34 22.06
N ARG A 52 -20.59 13.14 21.99
CA ARG A 52 -21.80 12.84 21.21
C ARG A 52 -21.50 12.78 19.71
N ARG A 53 -20.72 13.70 19.15
CA ARG A 53 -20.30 13.68 17.73
C ARG A 53 -19.46 12.44 17.41
N ARG A 54 -18.54 12.07 18.29
CA ARG A 54 -17.69 10.87 18.11
C ARG A 54 -18.51 9.59 18.18
N ARG A 55 -19.41 9.45 19.17
CA ARG A 55 -20.36 8.33 19.26
C ARG A 55 -21.30 8.28 18.06
N ALA A 56 -21.82 9.41 17.60
CA ALA A 56 -22.68 9.48 16.42
C ALA A 56 -21.93 9.11 15.13
N ARG A 57 -20.64 9.46 15.02
CA ARG A 57 -19.77 9.04 13.90
C ARG A 57 -19.51 7.53 13.93
N ASP A 58 -19.24 6.97 15.10
CA ASP A 58 -19.02 5.54 15.28
C ASP A 58 -20.30 4.72 15.04
N GLU A 59 -21.45 5.22 15.50
CA GLU A 59 -22.77 4.62 15.23
C GLU A 59 -23.14 4.76 13.75
N ARG A 60 -22.92 5.91 13.09
CA ARG A 60 -23.08 6.05 11.63
C ARG A 60 -22.15 5.10 10.85
N ALA A 61 -20.92 4.90 11.32
CA ALA A 61 -19.98 3.96 10.71
C ALA A 61 -20.40 2.49 10.91
N LYS A 62 -20.97 2.14 12.07
CA LYS A 62 -21.58 0.82 12.33
C LYS A 62 -22.84 0.60 11.49
N ASP A 63 -23.70 1.61 11.39
CA ASP A 63 -24.91 1.57 10.59
C ASP A 63 -24.61 1.49 9.10
N ALA A 64 -23.60 2.21 8.60
CA ALA A 64 -23.11 2.06 7.23
C ALA A 64 -22.58 0.64 6.97
N ARG A 65 -21.89 0.01 7.93
CA ARG A 65 -21.47 -1.40 7.84
C ARG A 65 -22.65 -2.37 7.86
N ARG A 66 -23.71 -2.08 8.63
CA ARG A 66 -24.95 -2.88 8.66
C ARG A 66 -25.78 -2.74 7.38
N ARG A 67 -25.93 -1.52 6.85
CA ARG A 67 -26.75 -1.21 5.67
C ARG A 67 -26.05 -1.52 4.34
N GLY A 68 -24.74 -1.27 4.24
CA GLY A 68 -23.94 -1.59 3.04
C GLY A 68 -23.43 -3.04 2.98
N GLY A 69 -23.31 -3.70 4.13
CA GLY A 69 -22.84 -5.09 4.22
C GLY A 69 -23.86 -6.14 3.79
N SER A 70 -25.15 -5.81 3.72
CA SER A 70 -26.22 -6.80 3.51
C SER A 70 -26.37 -7.28 2.06
N ALA A 71 -25.90 -6.51 1.07
CA ALA A 71 -25.92 -6.94 -0.34
C ALA A 71 -24.67 -7.74 -0.73
N LEU A 72 -23.56 -7.51 -0.02
CA LEU A 72 -22.27 -8.17 -0.26
C LEU A 72 -22.12 -9.46 0.58
N ARG A 73 -23.08 -9.73 1.46
CA ARG A 73 -23.16 -10.94 2.28
C ARG A 73 -24.51 -11.58 2.10
N THR A 74 -24.53 -12.90 2.02
CA THR A 74 -25.79 -13.64 1.96
C THR A 74 -26.56 -13.47 3.28
N GLN A 75 -27.85 -13.17 3.21
CA GLN A 75 -28.70 -13.08 4.41
C GLN A 75 -29.10 -14.46 4.94
N GLY A 76 -29.06 -15.48 4.07
CA GLY A 76 -29.48 -16.84 4.35
C GLY A 76 -30.83 -17.13 3.70
N GLY A 77 -31.00 -18.32 3.13
CA GLY A 77 -32.24 -18.72 2.43
C GLY A 77 -32.33 -18.29 0.96
N GLU A 78 -31.49 -17.35 0.53
CA GLU A 78 -31.36 -16.97 -0.88
C GLU A 78 -31.00 -18.19 -1.76
N PRO A 79 -31.64 -18.39 -2.92
CA PRO A 79 -31.35 -19.52 -3.80
C PRO A 79 -29.95 -19.39 -4.41
N LEU A 80 -29.08 -20.37 -4.14
CA LEU A 80 -27.74 -20.47 -4.71
C LEU A 80 -27.64 -21.70 -5.61
N VAL A 81 -27.23 -21.50 -6.86
CA VAL A 81 -26.91 -22.61 -7.77
C VAL A 81 -25.52 -23.15 -7.42
N VAL A 82 -25.47 -24.39 -6.95
CA VAL A 82 -24.25 -25.11 -6.59
C VAL A 82 -24.06 -26.30 -7.52
N ARG A 83 -22.84 -26.49 -8.01
CA ARG A 83 -22.47 -27.69 -8.76
C ARG A 83 -22.02 -28.78 -7.79
N THR A 84 -22.65 -29.95 -7.85
CA THR A 84 -22.29 -31.10 -7.01
C THR A 84 -20.96 -31.70 -7.48
N LYS A 85 -20.33 -32.54 -6.65
CA LYS A 85 -19.16 -33.33 -7.05
C LYS A 85 -19.43 -34.20 -8.29
N SER A 86 -20.66 -34.65 -8.48
CA SER A 86 -21.12 -35.38 -9.68
C SER A 86 -21.38 -34.49 -10.90
N GLY A 87 -21.10 -33.19 -10.82
CA GLY A 87 -21.21 -32.24 -11.92
C GLY A 87 -22.62 -31.70 -12.18
N ARG A 88 -23.65 -32.20 -11.47
CA ARG A 88 -25.05 -31.74 -11.59
C ARG A 88 -25.23 -30.37 -10.93
N LEU A 89 -26.09 -29.53 -11.50
CA LEU A 89 -26.47 -28.25 -10.90
C LEU A 89 -27.65 -28.46 -9.94
N GLN A 90 -27.54 -27.94 -8.72
CA GLN A 90 -28.60 -27.95 -7.71
C GLN A 90 -28.81 -26.55 -7.18
N VAL A 91 -30.07 -26.14 -7.00
CA VAL A 91 -30.41 -24.94 -6.24
C VAL A 91 -30.44 -25.32 -4.75
N ARG A 92 -29.68 -24.61 -3.92
CA ARG A 92 -29.66 -24.79 -2.46
C ARG A 92 -29.80 -23.44 -1.77
N PRO A 93 -30.43 -23.37 -0.59
CA PRO A 93 -30.45 -22.13 0.19
C PRO A 93 -29.02 -21.76 0.61
N ALA A 94 -28.66 -20.50 0.41
CA ALA A 94 -27.38 -19.96 0.84
C ALA A 94 -27.31 -19.93 2.37
N HIS A 95 -26.15 -20.27 2.91
CA HIS A 95 -25.88 -20.05 4.34
C HIS A 95 -25.67 -18.56 4.60
N ARG A 96 -26.15 -18.04 5.73
CA ARG A 96 -25.95 -16.63 6.14
C ARG A 96 -24.46 -16.25 6.26
N GLY A 97 -24.12 -15.02 5.91
CA GLY A 97 -22.79 -14.41 6.11
C GLY A 97 -21.69 -14.85 5.13
N LYS A 98 -22.02 -15.62 4.09
CA LYS A 98 -21.07 -15.99 3.03
C LYS A 98 -20.85 -14.82 2.08
N LEU A 99 -19.71 -14.81 1.39
CA LEU A 99 -19.43 -13.83 0.34
C LEU A 99 -20.38 -14.08 -0.83
N THR A 100 -21.04 -13.02 -1.30
CA THR A 100 -21.82 -13.07 -2.54
C THR A 100 -20.91 -12.96 -3.75
N LYS A 101 -21.43 -13.29 -4.93
CA LYS A 101 -20.71 -13.08 -6.19
C LYS A 101 -20.43 -11.60 -6.45
N ALA A 102 -21.35 -10.72 -6.05
CA ALA A 102 -21.14 -9.27 -6.11
C ALA A 102 -19.94 -8.82 -5.25
N ALA A 103 -19.78 -9.39 -4.05
CA ALA A 103 -18.63 -9.09 -3.19
C ALA A 103 -17.30 -9.59 -3.77
N GLU A 104 -17.30 -10.79 -4.38
CA GLU A 104 -16.14 -11.31 -5.11
C GLU A 104 -15.76 -10.38 -6.27
N GLN A 105 -16.74 -9.91 -7.04
CA GLN A 105 -16.49 -9.03 -8.18
C GLN A 105 -15.99 -7.65 -7.76
N LEU A 106 -16.61 -7.03 -6.75
CA LEU A 106 -16.21 -5.73 -6.22
C LEU A 106 -14.78 -5.79 -5.66
N PHE A 107 -14.43 -6.89 -4.98
CA PHE A 107 -13.06 -7.13 -4.52
C PHE A 107 -12.07 -7.17 -5.69
N LEU A 108 -12.37 -7.93 -6.75
CA LEU A 108 -11.49 -8.07 -7.91
C LEU A 108 -11.33 -6.74 -8.66
N GLN A 109 -12.41 -5.97 -8.82
CA GLN A 109 -12.37 -4.63 -9.41
C GLN A 109 -11.49 -3.68 -8.59
N ALA A 110 -11.70 -3.62 -7.27
CA ALA A 110 -10.89 -2.79 -6.39
C ALA A 110 -9.42 -3.24 -6.36
N LEU A 111 -9.15 -4.54 -6.51
CA LEU A 111 -7.78 -5.07 -6.55
C LEU A 111 -7.07 -4.71 -7.86
N ALA A 112 -7.79 -4.80 -8.99
CA ALA A 112 -7.30 -4.37 -10.30
C ALA A 112 -7.05 -2.85 -10.39
N ALA A 113 -7.69 -2.06 -9.54
CA ALA A 113 -7.45 -0.62 -9.47
C ALA A 113 -6.28 -0.22 -8.56
N THR A 114 -6.04 -0.96 -7.46
CA THR A 114 -5.20 -0.48 -6.35
C THR A 114 -4.05 -1.39 -5.96
N ALA A 115 -4.04 -2.65 -6.44
CA ALA A 115 -3.16 -3.73 -6.00
C ALA A 115 -3.09 -3.97 -4.47
N ASN A 116 -3.95 -3.32 -3.66
CA ASN A 116 -3.92 -3.38 -2.21
C ASN A 116 -5.01 -4.28 -1.67
N VAL A 117 -4.66 -5.53 -1.35
CA VAL A 117 -5.60 -6.56 -0.87
C VAL A 117 -6.44 -6.12 0.34
N ARG A 118 -5.86 -5.36 1.29
CA ARG A 118 -6.59 -4.92 2.49
C ARG A 118 -7.63 -3.87 2.14
N LEU A 119 -7.26 -2.92 1.28
CA LEU A 119 -8.15 -1.88 0.79
C LEU A 119 -9.29 -2.48 -0.06
N SER A 120 -8.96 -3.38 -0.99
CA SER A 120 -9.94 -4.07 -1.82
C SER A 120 -10.92 -4.90 -0.99
N ALA A 121 -10.44 -5.55 0.08
CA ALA A 121 -11.29 -6.31 0.97
C ALA A 121 -12.25 -5.41 1.77
N ALA A 122 -11.75 -4.25 2.24
CA ALA A 122 -12.57 -3.25 2.89
C ALA A 122 -13.67 -2.70 1.97
N ALA A 123 -13.35 -2.43 0.70
CA ALA A 123 -14.32 -2.02 -0.33
C ALA A 123 -15.43 -3.07 -0.52
N ALA A 124 -15.09 -4.35 -0.44
CA ALA A 124 -16.04 -5.46 -0.53
C ALA A 124 -16.73 -5.81 0.81
N GLY A 125 -16.57 -5.00 1.88
CA GLY A 125 -17.21 -5.24 3.17
C GLY A 125 -16.76 -6.54 3.85
N ALA A 126 -15.50 -6.94 3.66
CA ALA A 126 -14.99 -8.22 4.11
C ALA A 126 -13.54 -8.16 4.61
N SER A 127 -13.15 -9.13 5.44
CA SER A 127 -11.75 -9.27 5.85
C SER A 127 -10.92 -9.90 4.74
N ALA A 128 -9.67 -9.46 4.60
CA ALA A 128 -8.73 -10.04 3.62
C ALA A 128 -8.60 -11.57 3.77
N ALA A 129 -8.62 -12.07 5.00
CA ALA A 129 -8.61 -13.50 5.31
C ALA A 129 -9.75 -14.28 4.63
N ALA A 130 -10.93 -13.68 4.46
CA ALA A 130 -12.05 -14.31 3.76
C ALA A 130 -11.73 -14.57 2.29
N PHE A 131 -11.08 -13.62 1.60
CA PHE A 131 -10.68 -13.78 0.20
C PHE A 131 -9.49 -14.73 0.02
N TYR A 132 -8.56 -14.80 0.97
CA TYR A 132 -7.52 -15.85 0.95
C TYR A 132 -8.13 -17.24 1.09
N ARG A 133 -9.08 -17.43 2.02
CA ARG A 133 -9.82 -18.71 2.15
C ARG A 133 -10.62 -19.02 0.89
N ARG A 134 -11.21 -18.00 0.24
CA ARG A 134 -11.90 -18.17 -1.05
C ARG A 134 -10.94 -18.65 -2.13
N ALA A 135 -9.80 -17.98 -2.31
CA ALA A 135 -8.79 -18.36 -3.30
C ALA A 135 -8.22 -19.77 -3.05
N LYS A 136 -8.05 -20.18 -1.79
CA LYS A 136 -7.61 -21.54 -1.47
C LYS A 136 -8.64 -22.61 -1.86
N ARG A 137 -9.94 -22.29 -1.80
CA ARG A 137 -11.04 -23.21 -2.10
C ARG A 137 -11.42 -23.23 -3.58
N ASP A 138 -11.30 -22.10 -4.26
CA ASP A 138 -11.74 -21.90 -5.63
C ASP A 138 -10.55 -21.49 -6.52
N PRO A 139 -10.00 -22.43 -7.32
CA PRO A 139 -8.87 -22.13 -8.19
C PRO A 139 -9.22 -21.15 -9.31
N ALA A 140 -10.50 -21.03 -9.72
CA ALA A 140 -10.90 -20.04 -10.70
C ALA A 140 -10.81 -18.64 -10.12
N PHE A 141 -11.33 -18.43 -8.91
CA PHE A 141 -11.17 -17.17 -8.19
C PHE A 141 -9.70 -16.84 -7.94
N ALA A 142 -8.85 -17.83 -7.65
CA ALA A 142 -7.41 -17.62 -7.47
C ALA A 142 -6.72 -17.12 -8.76
N ARG A 143 -7.13 -17.60 -9.95
CA ARG A 143 -6.63 -17.09 -11.23
C ARG A 143 -7.07 -15.64 -11.46
N GLU A 144 -8.35 -15.34 -11.29
CA GLU A 144 -8.86 -13.97 -11.48
C GLU A 144 -8.22 -12.98 -10.50
N LYS A 145 -7.98 -13.40 -9.24
CA LYS A 145 -7.27 -12.59 -8.26
C LYS A 145 -5.83 -12.28 -8.70
N ARG A 146 -5.11 -13.26 -9.28
CA ARG A 146 -3.75 -13.03 -9.80
C ARG A 146 -3.77 -12.05 -10.96
N ARG A 147 -4.68 -12.24 -11.91
CA ARG A 147 -4.89 -11.32 -13.03
C ARG A 147 -5.22 -9.90 -12.57
N ALA A 148 -6.10 -9.76 -11.58
CA ALA A 148 -6.42 -8.46 -10.99
C ALA A 148 -5.18 -7.83 -10.31
N LEU A 149 -4.35 -8.60 -9.62
CA LEU A 149 -3.09 -8.08 -9.05
C LEU A 149 -2.13 -7.59 -10.13
N GLU A 150 -1.96 -8.35 -11.22
CA GLU A 150 -1.13 -7.95 -12.37
C GLU A 150 -1.62 -6.62 -12.96
N MET A 151 -2.93 -6.51 -13.21
CA MET A 151 -3.53 -5.27 -13.72
C MET A 151 -3.34 -4.07 -12.77
N GLY A 152 -3.52 -4.27 -11.47
CA GLY A 152 -3.31 -3.22 -10.47
C GLY A 152 -1.86 -2.81 -10.36
N TYR A 153 -0.94 -3.76 -10.48
CA TYR A 153 0.50 -3.50 -10.45
C TYR A 153 0.94 -2.67 -11.66
N THR A 154 0.54 -3.06 -12.88
CA THR A 154 0.82 -2.26 -14.09
C THR A 154 0.27 -0.85 -13.98
N ARG A 155 -0.93 -0.67 -13.39
CA ARG A 155 -1.48 0.67 -13.13
C ARG A 155 -0.65 1.49 -12.16
N LEU A 156 -0.17 0.87 -11.07
CA LEU A 156 0.70 1.55 -10.11
C LEU A 156 2.04 1.92 -10.73
N GLU A 157 2.60 1.07 -11.58
CA GLU A 157 3.79 1.41 -12.36
C GLU A 157 3.50 2.61 -13.26
N CYS A 158 2.47 2.57 -14.11
CA CYS A 158 2.12 3.72 -14.95
C CYS A 158 1.91 5.00 -14.14
N ALA A 159 1.24 4.92 -12.98
CA ALA A 159 1.03 6.06 -12.11
C ALA A 159 2.34 6.59 -11.49
N ALA A 160 3.25 5.70 -11.10
CA ALA A 160 4.56 6.08 -10.59
C ALA A 160 5.42 6.76 -11.66
N TRP A 161 5.39 6.27 -12.90
CA TRP A 161 6.09 6.88 -14.03
C TRP A 161 5.50 8.24 -14.37
N ALA A 162 4.17 8.36 -14.39
CA ALA A 162 3.49 9.63 -14.58
C ALA A 162 3.83 10.64 -13.47
N ALA A 163 3.90 10.19 -12.21
CA ALA A 163 4.28 11.04 -11.08
C ALA A 163 5.78 11.42 -11.05
N ALA A 164 6.63 10.64 -11.72
CA ALA A 164 8.06 10.92 -11.84
C ALA A 164 8.40 11.79 -13.06
N ALA A 165 7.43 12.08 -13.93
CA ALA A 165 7.64 12.98 -15.06
C ALA A 165 8.01 14.39 -14.52
N PRO A 166 8.95 15.11 -15.16
CA PRO A 166 9.32 16.48 -14.75
C PRO A 166 8.11 17.42 -14.65
N ASP A 167 7.14 17.24 -15.55
CA ASP A 167 5.89 18.01 -15.61
C ASP A 167 4.82 17.51 -14.62
N ALA A 168 5.06 16.44 -13.86
CA ALA A 168 4.11 15.98 -12.83
C ALA A 168 3.90 17.01 -11.73
N HIS A 169 4.87 17.91 -11.55
CA HIS A 169 4.82 19.08 -10.67
C HIS A 169 4.23 20.32 -11.35
N ALA A 170 3.90 20.27 -12.65
CA ALA A 170 3.27 21.42 -13.32
C ALA A 170 1.88 21.74 -12.72
N ASP A 171 1.21 20.73 -12.17
CA ASP A 171 -0.05 20.86 -11.41
C ASP A 171 0.17 21.13 -9.90
N ASP A 172 1.42 21.30 -9.41
CA ASP A 172 1.69 21.88 -8.07
C ASP A 172 1.35 23.40 -8.01
N ALA A 173 0.62 23.90 -9.01
CA ALA A 173 -0.08 25.18 -9.04
C ALA A 173 -1.16 25.33 -7.93
N TRP A 174 -1.25 24.41 -6.96
CA TRP A 174 -2.00 24.64 -5.72
C TRP A 174 -1.50 25.92 -4.99
N PHE A 175 -0.27 26.35 -5.27
CA PHE A 175 0.29 27.60 -4.76
C PHE A 175 0.40 28.69 -5.85
N ASP A 176 -0.67 28.96 -6.61
CA ASP A 176 -0.84 30.21 -7.36
C ASP A 176 -1.37 31.34 -6.44
N ALA A 177 -0.69 31.55 -5.31
CA ALA A 177 -0.91 32.76 -4.53
C ALA A 177 0.00 33.84 -5.10
N GLU A 178 -0.55 34.75 -5.92
CA GLU A 178 0.07 36.05 -6.08
C GLU A 178 0.33 36.58 -4.65
N PRO A 179 1.60 36.80 -4.27
CA PRO A 179 1.93 37.04 -2.87
C PRO A 179 1.19 38.29 -2.42
N ALA A 180 0.35 38.13 -1.39
CA ALA A 180 -0.32 39.28 -0.80
C ALA A 180 0.74 40.34 -0.44
N PRO A 181 0.47 41.64 -0.68
CA PRO A 181 1.41 42.68 -0.38
C PRO A 181 1.82 42.58 1.09
N ILE A 182 3.13 42.51 1.33
CA ILE A 182 3.70 42.40 2.68
C ILE A 182 3.24 43.64 3.46
N PRO A 183 2.56 43.47 4.61
CA PRO A 183 2.17 44.61 5.44
C PRO A 183 3.40 45.45 5.82
N PRO A 184 3.29 46.79 5.91
CA PRO A 184 4.41 47.62 6.31
C PRO A 184 4.89 47.19 7.70
N MET A 185 6.16 46.81 7.79
CA MET A 185 6.82 46.40 9.03
C MET A 185 8.18 47.07 9.12
N THR A 186 8.65 47.27 10.34
CA THR A 186 9.98 47.82 10.59
C THR A 186 11.08 46.82 10.20
N ALA A 187 12.29 47.31 9.93
CA ALA A 187 13.43 46.45 9.62
C ALA A 187 13.73 45.43 10.73
N THR A 188 13.50 45.81 11.99
CA THR A 188 13.67 44.93 13.16
C THR A 188 12.64 43.80 13.18
N GLU A 189 11.36 44.10 12.88
CA GLU A 189 10.30 43.09 12.76
C GLU A 189 10.58 42.12 11.62
N ALA A 190 11.03 42.62 10.47
CA ALA A 190 11.44 41.79 9.34
C ALA A 190 12.61 40.86 9.71
N MET A 191 13.64 41.38 10.39
CA MET A 191 14.77 40.57 10.84
C MET A 191 14.36 39.51 11.88
N HIS A 192 13.46 39.82 12.80
CA HIS A 192 12.91 38.84 13.75
C HIS A 192 12.12 37.73 13.04
N LEU A 193 11.26 38.07 12.07
CA LEU A 193 10.53 37.08 11.27
C LEU A 193 11.48 36.17 10.48
N LEU A 194 12.50 36.75 9.84
CA LEU A 194 13.53 35.98 9.13
C LEU A 194 14.30 35.05 10.06
N ALA A 195 14.63 35.51 11.27
CA ALA A 195 15.32 34.68 12.27
C ALA A 195 14.46 33.50 12.75
N LEU A 196 13.17 33.76 13.02
CA LEU A 196 12.20 32.74 13.45
C LEU A 196 11.98 31.66 12.37
N HIS A 197 11.89 32.06 11.11
CA HIS A 197 11.64 31.14 10.00
C HIS A 197 12.90 30.55 9.36
N ARG A 198 14.10 30.99 9.77
CA ARG A 198 15.39 30.51 9.24
C ARG A 198 15.52 28.98 9.32
N GLY A 199 15.09 28.38 10.42
CA GLY A 199 15.12 26.93 10.63
C GLY A 199 14.13 26.18 9.75
N SER A 200 12.91 26.71 9.59
CA SER A 200 11.87 26.09 8.75
C SER A 200 12.15 26.18 7.25
N VAL A 201 12.78 27.27 6.79
CA VAL A 201 13.08 27.51 5.36
C VAL A 201 14.36 26.83 4.90
N ARG A 202 15.44 26.89 5.70
CA ARG A 202 16.73 26.29 5.32
C ARG A 202 16.92 24.86 5.82
N GLY A 203 16.24 24.48 6.90
CA GLY A 203 16.35 23.16 7.52
C GLY A 203 15.19 22.25 7.13
N GLY A 204 14.81 22.21 5.84
CA GLY A 204 13.65 21.49 5.30
C GLY A 204 13.33 20.23 6.10
N ARG A 205 12.20 20.27 6.83
CA ARG A 205 11.82 19.29 7.87
C ARG A 205 13.03 18.68 8.57
N GLU A 206 13.57 19.36 9.58
CA GLU A 206 14.49 18.76 10.54
C GLU A 206 14.09 17.30 10.78
N ALA A 207 15.00 16.38 10.40
CA ALA A 207 14.76 14.96 10.46
C ALA A 207 14.14 14.64 11.82
N GLY A 208 12.84 14.29 11.81
CA GLY A 208 11.98 14.39 12.98
C GLY A 208 12.70 13.88 14.23
N HIS A 209 12.77 14.72 15.26
CA HIS A 209 13.50 14.47 16.51
C HIS A 209 13.51 12.98 16.85
N ARG A 210 14.65 12.31 16.64
CA ARG A 210 14.76 10.87 16.88
C ARG A 210 15.04 10.66 18.37
N PRO A 211 14.07 10.15 19.16
CA PRO A 211 14.26 10.03 20.59
C PRO A 211 15.36 9.02 20.92
N ARG A 212 15.98 9.19 22.10
CA ARG A 212 16.89 8.21 22.71
C ARG A 212 16.13 6.91 22.96
N ARG A 213 16.77 5.78 22.71
CA ARG A 213 16.22 4.47 23.08
C ARG A 213 16.37 4.27 24.60
N ARG A 214 15.43 3.56 25.22
CA ARG A 214 15.46 3.31 26.66
C ARG A 214 16.71 2.50 27.02
N GLY A 215 17.56 3.03 27.91
CA GLY A 215 18.83 2.41 28.32
C GLY A 215 20.03 2.69 27.40
N GLU A 216 19.87 3.53 26.38
CA GLU A 216 20.96 3.94 25.48
C GLU A 216 21.85 4.97 26.19
N SER A 217 23.16 4.68 26.28
CA SER A 217 24.14 5.68 26.73
C SER A 217 24.15 6.87 25.76
N GLU A 218 24.61 8.02 26.23
CA GLU A 218 24.64 9.23 25.40
C GLU A 218 25.58 9.08 24.20
N GLU A 219 26.73 8.42 24.40
CA GLU A 219 27.67 8.08 23.33
C GLU A 219 27.04 7.17 22.27
N ALA A 220 26.27 6.16 22.68
CA ALA A 220 25.58 5.26 21.76
C ALA A 220 24.50 5.99 20.95
N TYR A 221 23.79 6.94 21.58
CA TYR A 221 22.81 7.79 20.92
C TYR A 221 23.45 8.68 19.85
N LEU A 222 24.54 9.37 20.19
CA LEU A 222 25.25 10.25 19.27
C LEU A 222 25.92 9.45 18.14
N ALA A 223 26.51 8.29 18.42
CA ALA A 223 27.08 7.41 17.40
C ALA A 223 26.03 6.95 16.39
N ARG A 224 24.83 6.59 16.87
CA ARG A 224 23.70 6.24 16.00
C ARG A 224 23.25 7.40 15.13
N LEU A 225 23.14 8.61 15.68
CA LEU A 225 22.79 9.80 14.90
C LEU A 225 23.84 10.08 13.82
N ARG A 226 25.13 10.03 14.15
CA ARG A 226 26.22 10.20 13.17
C ARG A 226 26.17 9.15 12.06
N ALA A 227 25.92 7.89 12.41
CA ALA A 227 25.80 6.81 11.44
C ALA A 227 24.61 7.01 10.48
N VAL A 228 23.49 7.49 11.01
CA VAL A 228 22.33 7.88 10.21
C VAL A 228 22.67 9.02 9.26
N SER A 229 23.24 10.12 9.76
CA SER A 229 23.57 11.28 8.94
C SER A 229 24.61 10.95 7.86
N ALA A 230 25.58 10.09 8.20
CA ALA A 230 26.55 9.59 7.22
C ALA A 230 25.87 8.76 6.12
N ALA A 231 24.92 7.89 6.47
CA ALA A 231 24.17 7.10 5.50
C ALA A 231 23.22 7.94 4.63
N GLU A 232 22.69 9.05 5.16
CA GLU A 232 21.90 10.01 4.39
C GLU A 232 22.78 10.75 3.37
N LEU A 233 23.99 11.17 3.78
CA LEU A 233 24.96 11.80 2.87
C LEU A 233 25.45 10.85 1.77
N THR A 234 25.64 9.55 2.06
CA THR A 234 26.05 8.57 1.03
C THR A 234 24.96 8.37 0.00
N ARG A 235 23.70 8.26 0.44
CA ARG A 235 22.55 8.13 -0.47
C ARG A 235 22.38 9.36 -1.36
N ALA A 236 22.53 10.56 -0.80
CA ALA A 236 22.47 11.80 -1.58
C ALA A 236 23.54 11.83 -2.68
N ARG A 237 24.77 11.39 -2.38
CA ARG A 237 25.85 11.26 -3.38
C ARG A 237 25.55 10.19 -4.43
N GLU A 238 24.99 9.05 -4.03
CA GLU A 238 24.57 8.00 -4.96
C GLU A 238 23.46 8.50 -5.90
N GLU A 239 22.48 9.25 -5.38
CA GLU A 239 21.41 9.86 -6.16
C GLU A 239 21.93 10.93 -7.13
N GLU A 240 22.90 11.74 -6.71
CA GLU A 240 23.59 12.70 -7.58
C GLU A 240 24.40 11.99 -8.67
N ALA A 241 25.10 10.91 -8.34
CA ALA A 241 25.84 10.11 -9.30
C ALA A 241 24.92 9.42 -10.33
N VAL A 242 23.77 8.89 -9.89
CA VAL A 242 22.75 8.32 -10.77
C VAL A 242 22.16 9.40 -11.67
N ARG A 243 21.83 10.59 -11.13
CA ARG A 243 21.35 11.72 -11.95
C ARG A 243 22.37 12.16 -12.99
N ALA A 244 23.64 12.31 -12.59
CA ALA A 244 24.72 12.66 -13.51
C ALA A 244 24.95 11.57 -14.58
N ALA A 245 24.78 10.29 -14.24
CA ALA A 245 24.85 9.20 -15.20
C ALA A 245 23.69 9.23 -16.21
N ILE A 246 22.46 9.47 -15.73
CA ILE A 246 21.28 9.63 -16.60
C ILE A 246 21.45 10.82 -17.54
N GLU A 247 21.92 11.96 -17.03
CA GLU A 247 22.18 13.17 -17.84
C GLU A 247 23.26 12.90 -18.89
N LYS A 248 24.33 12.18 -18.52
CA LYS A 248 25.39 11.77 -19.45
C LYS A 248 24.88 10.81 -20.53
N ASP A 249 24.04 9.85 -20.18
CA ASP A 249 23.43 8.90 -21.13
C ASP A 249 22.42 9.59 -22.05
N ALA A 250 21.68 10.59 -21.54
CA ALA A 250 20.76 11.41 -22.33
C ALA A 250 21.50 12.30 -23.35
N HIS A 251 22.73 12.72 -23.04
CA HIS A 251 23.59 13.49 -23.94
C HIS A 251 24.51 12.63 -24.81
N ALA A 252 24.46 11.31 -24.67
CA ALA A 252 25.22 10.40 -25.52
C ALA A 252 24.58 10.35 -26.92
N PRO A 253 25.38 10.46 -28.01
CA PRO A 253 24.84 10.31 -29.35
C PRO A 253 24.20 8.91 -29.49
N PRO A 254 23.04 8.80 -30.15
CA PRO A 254 22.37 7.52 -30.33
C PRO A 254 23.34 6.53 -30.99
N PRO A 255 23.34 5.26 -30.56
CA PRO A 255 24.20 4.26 -31.19
C PRO A 255 23.87 4.19 -32.67
N GLU A 256 24.88 4.17 -33.52
CA GLU A 256 24.71 3.96 -34.96
C GLU A 256 23.97 2.64 -35.18
N LEU A 257 22.68 2.73 -35.54
CA LEU A 257 21.89 1.56 -35.85
C LEU A 257 22.45 0.96 -37.14
N PRO A 258 22.64 -0.37 -37.21
CA PRO A 258 22.98 -1.00 -38.47
C PRO A 258 21.89 -0.65 -39.51
N PRO A 259 22.27 -0.38 -40.77
CA PRO A 259 21.31 -0.02 -41.80
C PRO A 259 20.26 -1.12 -41.91
N LEU A 260 18.98 -0.73 -41.76
CA LEU A 260 17.87 -1.66 -41.92
C LEU A 260 17.95 -2.27 -43.33
N PRO A 261 17.69 -3.58 -43.48
CA PRO A 261 17.60 -4.19 -44.80
C PRO A 261 16.52 -3.46 -45.59
N ALA A 262 16.79 -3.24 -46.88
CA ALA A 262 15.82 -2.64 -47.78
C ALA A 262 14.48 -3.42 -47.73
N LEU A 263 13.36 -2.68 -47.74
CA LEU A 263 12.01 -3.22 -47.54
C LEU A 263 11.63 -4.33 -48.55
N ASP A 264 12.26 -4.33 -49.72
CA ASP A 264 12.12 -5.34 -50.77
C ASP A 264 12.66 -6.72 -50.36
N ARG A 265 13.58 -6.78 -49.40
CA ARG A 265 14.13 -8.01 -48.84
C ARG A 265 13.26 -8.61 -47.72
N VAL A 266 12.32 -7.85 -47.17
CA VAL A 266 11.37 -8.34 -46.16
C VAL A 266 10.25 -9.09 -46.88
N THR A 267 10.51 -10.34 -47.23
CA THR A 267 9.52 -11.25 -47.79
C THR A 267 8.79 -12.01 -46.67
N GLY A 268 7.48 -12.24 -46.81
CA GLY A 268 6.69 -13.02 -45.85
C GLY A 268 5.54 -12.28 -45.13
N TRP A 269 5.38 -10.97 -45.33
CA TRP A 269 4.12 -10.31 -44.97
C TRP A 269 3.07 -10.58 -46.05
N SER A 270 2.07 -11.40 -45.72
CA SER A 270 0.97 -11.73 -46.62
C SER A 270 0.24 -10.45 -47.02
N LYS A 271 0.38 -10.03 -48.28
CA LYS A 271 -0.54 -9.08 -48.91
C LYS A 271 -1.91 -9.75 -48.92
N ALA A 272 -2.84 -9.31 -48.07
CA ALA A 272 -4.22 -9.72 -48.14
C ALA A 272 -4.82 -9.16 -49.44
N SER A 273 -4.82 -9.96 -50.50
CA SER A 273 -5.50 -9.67 -51.76
C SER A 273 -6.99 -9.97 -51.59
N GLY A 274 -7.79 -8.91 -51.43
CA GLY A 274 -9.24 -9.00 -51.41
C GLY A 274 -9.84 -7.85 -50.61
N GLY A 275 -10.54 -6.93 -51.28
CA GLY A 275 -11.30 -5.90 -50.60
C GLY A 275 -12.37 -6.55 -49.68
N PRO A 276 -12.57 -6.08 -48.45
CA PRO A 276 -13.50 -6.70 -47.53
C PRO A 276 -14.96 -6.45 -47.96
N PRO A 277 -15.86 -7.45 -47.92
CA PRO A 277 -17.29 -7.22 -48.08
C PRO A 277 -17.78 -6.34 -46.91
N HIS A 278 -18.14 -5.11 -47.23
CA HIS A 278 -18.57 -4.10 -46.27
C HIS A 278 -20.02 -4.39 -45.84
N HIS A 279 -20.24 -4.76 -44.58
CA HIS A 279 -21.57 -4.81 -43.97
C HIS A 279 -21.74 -3.61 -43.03
N PRO A 280 -22.65 -2.66 -43.32
CA PRO A 280 -22.75 -1.38 -42.59
C PRO A 280 -23.25 -1.51 -41.14
N GLY A 281 -23.63 -2.71 -40.68
CA GLY A 281 -24.22 -2.92 -39.35
C GLY A 281 -23.32 -3.56 -38.30
N VAL A 282 -22.03 -3.83 -38.59
CA VAL A 282 -21.16 -4.61 -37.67
C VAL A 282 -19.79 -3.94 -37.51
N PRO A 283 -19.40 -3.51 -36.29
CA PRO A 283 -18.07 -2.93 -36.07
C PRO A 283 -16.97 -3.99 -36.18
N LEU A 284 -15.91 -3.65 -36.91
CA LEU A 284 -14.72 -4.48 -37.12
C LEU A 284 -13.82 -4.45 -35.88
N PHE A 285 -13.52 -5.62 -35.31
CA PHE A 285 -12.38 -5.80 -34.40
C PHE A 285 -11.43 -6.84 -35.00
N GLY A 286 -10.23 -6.39 -35.39
CA GLY A 286 -9.06 -7.26 -35.52
C GLY A 286 -9.12 -8.43 -36.51
N GLY A 287 -9.91 -8.36 -37.58
CA GLY A 287 -9.77 -9.27 -38.74
C GLY A 287 -10.14 -10.75 -38.53
N TRP A 288 -10.63 -11.17 -37.36
CA TRP A 288 -11.05 -12.56 -37.10
C TRP A 288 -12.56 -12.64 -36.80
N ARG A 289 -13.29 -13.45 -37.57
CA ARG A 289 -14.74 -13.66 -37.39
C ARG A 289 -15.00 -14.77 -36.34
N ILE A 290 -15.94 -14.53 -35.43
CA ILE A 290 -16.34 -15.48 -34.38
C ILE A 290 -16.97 -16.77 -34.95
N GLU A 291 -17.56 -16.71 -36.15
CA GLU A 291 -18.11 -17.89 -36.82
C GLU A 291 -17.05 -18.88 -37.29
N ASP A 292 -15.85 -18.42 -37.63
CA ASP A 292 -14.74 -19.30 -38.05
C ASP A 292 -14.17 -20.09 -36.86
N MET A 293 -14.27 -19.56 -35.63
CA MET A 293 -13.92 -20.29 -34.41
C MET A 293 -14.86 -21.46 -34.10
N ARG A 294 -16.09 -21.47 -34.65
CA ARG A 294 -17.03 -22.59 -34.48
C ARG A 294 -16.80 -23.72 -35.48
N ARG A 295 -16.21 -23.44 -36.65
CA ARG A 295 -15.87 -24.46 -37.65
C ARG A 295 -14.56 -25.20 -37.33
N SER A 296 -13.61 -24.59 -36.64
CA SER A 296 -12.32 -25.26 -36.32
C SER A 296 -12.40 -26.31 -35.21
N ARG A 297 -13.57 -26.49 -34.55
CA ARG A 297 -13.79 -27.51 -33.51
C ARG A 297 -14.43 -28.80 -34.02
N ARG A 298 -14.63 -28.93 -35.33
CA ARG A 298 -15.07 -30.16 -36.00
C ARG A 298 -14.06 -30.55 -37.09
N LYS A 299 -12.84 -30.86 -36.68
CA LYS A 299 -11.92 -31.79 -37.36
C LYS A 299 -11.03 -32.41 -36.30
#